data_AF-A0A5N6UYI9-F1
#
_entry.id   AF-A0A5N6UYI9-F1
#
_cell.length_a   1.000
_cell.length_b   1.000
_cell.length_c   1.000
_cell.angle_alpha   90.00
_cell.angle_beta   90.00
_cell.angle_gamma   90.00
#
_symmetry.space_group_name_H-M   'P 1'
#
loop_
_entity.id
_entity.type
_entity.pdbx_description
1 polymer ?
#
loop_
_entity_poly.entity_id
_entity_poly.type
_entity_poly.pdbx_seq_one_letter_code
_entity_poly.pdbx_strand_id
1 'polypeptide(L)'
;MCMPSLTVSSNSLPYTAALVNVSRPPHDTFESHARYTPPRDFTRALYIPRHDSMTSHLPLYDIAKSYRDSIKDTVFGSYLHSVKLSYMDKPRGNDMNARVEYLVDAGKKEEDVVELQVRRRSLNQSNDIKANALITSSGSPEFFLLADQRECASGPMTISFPIEPSVRGEYRVPHPYFTWRLPSQKENPGKLVQWQVHPGPNSLFRYTLVNLEEPEILAIYIHVGIVVWLPTDFSEGVLLLPESGGQEQEAVVIASLLTMLHRLREEKSMRPSRDSSSSKLARRFVSKLRLR
;
A
#
# COMPACT_ATOMS: atom_id res chain seq x y z
N MET A 1 -0.76 -50.53 -21.07
CA MET A 1 -1.48 -49.66 -20.11
C MET A 1 -0.71 -48.37 -20.02
N CYS A 2 -1.20 -47.31 -20.66
CA CYS A 2 -0.51 -46.04 -20.82
C CYS A 2 -0.94 -45.04 -19.74
N MET A 3 0.05 -44.41 -19.12
CA MET A 3 -0.10 -43.25 -18.25
C MET A 3 -0.44 -42.00 -19.08
N PRO A 4 -1.41 -41.16 -18.70
CA PRO A 4 -1.62 -39.89 -19.36
C PRO A 4 -0.64 -38.85 -18.79
N SER A 5 0.24 -38.37 -19.66
CA SER A 5 1.10 -37.21 -19.45
C SER A 5 0.26 -35.92 -19.48
N LEU A 6 0.22 -35.21 -18.36
CA LEU A 6 -0.34 -33.86 -18.29
C LEU A 6 0.67 -32.86 -18.87
N THR A 7 0.45 -32.47 -20.12
CA THR A 7 1.14 -31.34 -20.75
C THR A 7 0.59 -30.03 -20.19
N VAL A 8 1.46 -29.29 -19.48
CA VAL A 8 1.21 -27.91 -19.06
C VAL A 8 1.24 -27.03 -20.31
N SER A 9 0.07 -26.57 -20.74
CA SER A 9 -0.05 -25.56 -21.79
C SER A 9 0.27 -24.19 -21.21
N SER A 10 1.46 -23.69 -21.54
CA SER A 10 1.90 -22.32 -21.28
C SER A 10 1.24 -21.36 -22.28
N ASN A 11 -0.01 -20.98 -22.03
CA ASN A 11 -0.62 -19.85 -22.72
C ASN A 11 -0.32 -18.57 -21.96
N SER A 12 0.85 -17.99 -22.28
CA SER A 12 1.17 -16.60 -21.99
C SER A 12 0.31 -15.70 -22.88
N LEU A 13 -0.87 -15.31 -22.41
CA LEU A 13 -1.60 -14.18 -22.95
C LEU A 13 -1.06 -12.90 -22.31
N PRO A 14 -0.52 -11.94 -23.07
CA PRO A 14 -0.20 -10.63 -22.54
C PRO A 14 -1.53 -9.88 -22.40
N TYR A 15 -2.18 -10.00 -21.25
CA TYR A 15 -3.26 -9.08 -20.91
C TYR A 15 -2.62 -7.76 -20.51
N THR A 16 -2.36 -6.89 -21.50
CA THR A 16 -2.08 -5.49 -21.27
C THR A 16 -3.32 -4.89 -20.63
N ALA A 17 -3.40 -4.97 -19.30
CA ALA A 17 -4.35 -4.19 -18.53
C ALA A 17 -4.14 -2.74 -18.96
N ALA A 18 -5.16 -2.15 -19.58
CA ALA A 18 -5.16 -0.74 -19.90
C ALA A 18 -4.93 -0.01 -18.58
N LEU A 19 -3.70 0.50 -18.39
CA LEU A 19 -3.37 1.38 -17.29
C LEU A 19 -4.47 2.44 -17.25
N VAL A 20 -5.24 2.50 -16.17
CA VAL A 20 -6.07 3.67 -15.91
C VAL A 20 -5.09 4.84 -15.92
N ASN A 21 -5.16 5.64 -16.98
CA ASN A 21 -4.12 6.60 -17.31
C ASN A 21 -4.29 7.81 -16.38
N VAL A 22 -3.78 7.72 -15.16
CA VAL A 22 -3.93 8.77 -14.12
C VAL A 22 -2.76 9.76 -14.08
N SER A 23 -1.79 9.68 -15.00
CA SER A 23 -0.61 10.55 -14.90
C SER A 23 0.13 10.71 -16.23
N ARG A 24 -0.16 11.82 -16.93
CA ARG A 24 0.86 12.56 -17.66
C ARG A 24 1.33 13.71 -16.76
N PRO A 25 2.63 13.91 -16.51
CA PRO A 25 3.08 15.04 -15.72
C PRO A 25 3.18 16.29 -16.60
N PRO A 26 2.56 17.42 -16.23
CA PRO A 26 3.12 18.72 -16.54
C PRO A 26 4.09 19.11 -15.42
N HIS A 27 5.25 19.63 -15.82
CA HIS A 27 6.27 20.15 -14.94
C HIS A 27 5.72 21.29 -14.05
N ASP A 28 6.09 21.23 -12.78
CA ASP A 28 6.54 22.36 -11.95
C ASP A 28 5.66 23.62 -11.84
N THR A 29 4.40 23.46 -11.46
CA THR A 29 3.67 24.51 -10.73
C THR A 29 2.88 23.91 -9.58
N PHE A 30 2.62 24.71 -8.55
CA PHE A 30 1.80 24.33 -7.37
C PHE A 30 0.40 23.76 -7.73
N GLU A 31 -0.05 23.93 -8.98
CA GLU A 31 -1.35 23.49 -9.49
C GLU A 31 -1.29 22.63 -10.77
N SER A 32 -0.10 22.34 -11.35
CA SER A 32 0.03 21.61 -12.63
C SER A 32 -0.09 20.10 -12.49
N HIS A 33 -1.18 19.62 -11.90
CA HIS A 33 -1.52 18.21 -11.97
C HIS A 33 -2.90 18.07 -12.59
N ALA A 34 -3.07 17.09 -13.49
CA ALA A 34 -4.40 16.65 -13.88
C ALA A 34 -5.19 16.44 -12.59
N ARG A 35 -6.29 17.18 -12.42
CA ARG A 35 -7.09 17.19 -11.19
C ARG A 35 -7.56 15.77 -10.92
N TYR A 36 -6.83 15.05 -10.10
CA TYR A 36 -7.29 13.77 -9.59
C TYR A 36 -8.20 14.10 -8.42
N THR A 37 -9.50 14.10 -8.68
CA THR A 37 -10.48 14.14 -7.60
C THR A 37 -10.57 12.71 -7.09
N PRO A 38 -10.37 12.44 -5.78
CA PRO A 38 -10.70 11.13 -5.25
C PRO A 38 -12.16 10.83 -5.60
N PRO A 39 -12.53 9.57 -5.86
CA PRO A 39 -13.92 9.24 -6.13
C PRO A 39 -14.82 9.84 -5.04
N ARG A 40 -15.94 10.47 -5.43
CA ARG A 40 -16.75 11.34 -4.54
C ARG A 40 -17.29 10.62 -3.31
N ASP A 41 -17.34 9.31 -3.37
CA ASP A 41 -17.77 8.35 -2.36
C ASP A 41 -16.70 7.99 -1.32
N PHE A 42 -15.46 8.47 -1.46
CA PHE A 42 -14.35 8.23 -0.52
C PHE A 42 -14.41 9.17 0.69
N THR A 43 -15.47 9.02 1.48
CA THR A 43 -15.74 9.88 2.64
C THR A 43 -15.17 9.33 3.94
N ARG A 44 -14.82 8.03 3.99
CA ARG A 44 -14.20 7.42 5.16
C ARG A 44 -12.68 7.59 5.10
N ALA A 45 -12.10 7.99 6.23
CA ALA A 45 -10.65 8.12 6.39
C ALA A 45 -10.19 7.47 7.70
N LEU A 46 -9.28 6.51 7.60
CA LEU A 46 -8.62 5.88 8.74
C LEU A 46 -7.19 6.41 8.86
N TYR A 47 -6.83 6.91 10.03
CA TYR A 47 -5.46 7.26 10.36
C TYR A 47 -4.70 6.01 10.83
N ILE A 48 -3.56 5.79 10.21
CA ILE A 48 -2.60 4.74 10.53
C ILE A 48 -1.41 5.41 11.21
N PRO A 49 -1.24 5.25 12.54
CA PRO A 49 -0.11 5.79 13.26
C PRO A 49 1.23 5.29 12.72
N ARG A 50 2.28 6.03 13.08
CA ARG A 50 3.65 5.62 12.86
C ARG A 50 3.89 4.21 13.40
N HIS A 51 4.30 3.31 12.52
CA HIS A 51 4.60 1.92 12.82
C HIS A 51 5.74 1.40 11.94
N ASP A 52 6.39 0.34 12.38
CA ASP A 52 7.49 -0.36 11.70
C ASP A 52 7.27 -1.88 11.77
N SER A 53 8.29 -2.68 11.45
CA SER A 53 8.22 -4.15 11.56
C SER A 53 8.29 -4.68 12.99
N MET A 54 8.60 -3.83 13.98
CA MET A 54 8.63 -4.19 15.41
C MET A 54 7.33 -3.85 16.14
N THR A 55 6.41 -3.12 15.49
CA THR A 55 5.15 -2.69 16.10
C THR A 55 4.20 -3.87 16.28
N SER A 56 3.97 -4.29 17.54
CA SER A 56 3.10 -5.43 17.87
C SER A 56 1.61 -5.08 18.00
N HIS A 57 1.29 -3.84 18.40
CA HIS A 57 -0.09 -3.39 18.57
C HIS A 57 -0.26 -2.03 17.90
N LEU A 58 -1.21 -1.94 16.96
CA LEU A 58 -1.43 -0.75 16.15
C LEU A 58 -2.93 -0.40 16.12
N PRO A 59 -3.34 0.64 16.88
CA PRO A 59 -4.70 1.17 16.78
C PRO A 59 -4.86 2.01 15.52
N LEU A 60 -5.96 1.82 14.80
CA LEU A 60 -6.37 2.64 13.66
C LEU A 60 -7.57 3.49 14.05
N TYR A 61 -7.52 4.78 13.70
CA TYR A 61 -8.49 5.77 14.16
C TYR A 61 -9.36 6.25 13.02
N ASP A 62 -10.67 6.36 13.26
CA ASP A 62 -11.54 7.10 12.34
C ASP A 62 -11.27 8.60 12.48
N ILE A 63 -10.84 9.21 11.37
CA ILE A 63 -10.54 10.63 11.26
C ILE A 63 -11.31 11.28 10.11
N ALA A 64 -12.40 10.68 9.61
CA ALA A 64 -13.14 11.16 8.44
C ALA A 64 -13.48 12.66 8.50
N LYS A 65 -13.93 13.12 9.67
CA LYS A 65 -14.24 14.54 9.92
C LYS A 65 -12.98 15.42 9.89
N SER A 66 -12.00 15.13 10.73
CA SER A 66 -10.77 15.91 10.84
C SER A 66 -9.98 15.96 9.53
N TYR A 67 -9.96 14.85 8.78
CA TYR A 67 -9.38 14.77 7.45
C TYR A 67 -10.04 15.77 6.51
N ARG A 68 -11.38 15.70 6.39
CA ARG A 68 -12.17 16.57 5.51
C ARG A 68 -11.98 18.04 5.83
N ASP A 69 -12.00 18.38 7.12
CA ASP A 69 -11.83 19.75 7.58
C ASP A 69 -10.41 20.26 7.27
N SER A 70 -9.40 19.42 7.47
CA SER A 70 -7.98 19.79 7.27
C SER A 70 -7.60 19.96 5.80
N ILE A 71 -8.09 19.08 4.92
CA ILE A 71 -7.75 19.11 3.49
C ILE A 71 -8.73 19.95 2.65
N LYS A 72 -9.66 20.65 3.30
CA LYS A 72 -10.61 21.55 2.63
C LYS A 72 -9.87 22.55 1.73
N ASP A 73 -10.48 22.83 0.58
CA ASP A 73 -9.98 23.79 -0.42
C ASP A 73 -8.59 23.44 -0.97
N THR A 74 -8.19 22.17 -0.91
CA THR A 74 -6.96 21.68 -1.55
C THR A 74 -7.28 20.76 -2.73
N VAL A 75 -6.42 20.78 -3.74
CA VAL A 75 -6.46 19.78 -4.80
C VAL A 75 -5.84 18.50 -4.24
N PHE A 76 -6.57 17.40 -4.28
CA PHE A 76 -6.07 16.13 -3.78
C PHE A 76 -4.76 15.71 -4.48
N GLY A 77 -3.78 15.27 -3.70
CA GLY A 77 -2.46 14.89 -4.20
C GLY A 77 -1.57 16.07 -4.62
N SER A 78 -2.02 17.33 -4.43
CA SER A 78 -1.14 18.49 -4.54
C SER A 78 -0.17 18.56 -3.36
N TYR A 79 0.90 19.34 -3.53
CA TYR A 79 1.83 19.63 -2.42
C TYR A 79 1.10 20.25 -1.23
N LEU A 80 0.17 21.18 -1.47
CA LEU A 80 -0.63 21.78 -0.40
C LEU A 80 -1.48 20.75 0.35
N HIS A 81 -2.06 19.77 -0.36
CA HIS A 81 -2.78 18.66 0.25
C HIS A 81 -1.88 17.84 1.17
N SER A 82 -0.68 17.46 0.72
CA SER A 82 0.30 16.73 1.53
C SER A 82 0.80 17.53 2.74
N VAL A 83 1.01 18.84 2.57
CA VAL A 83 1.41 19.75 3.64
C VAL A 83 0.31 19.85 4.70
N LYS A 84 -0.94 20.16 4.30
CA LYS A 84 -2.06 20.25 5.25
C LYS A 84 -2.28 18.93 5.98
N LEU A 85 -2.19 17.80 5.28
CA LEU A 85 -2.30 16.48 5.89
C LEU A 85 -1.20 16.22 6.93
N SER A 86 0.02 16.72 6.70
CA SER A 86 1.13 16.59 7.64
C SER A 86 0.95 17.44 8.91
N TYR A 87 0.25 18.57 8.80
CA TYR A 87 -0.08 19.48 9.91
C TYR A 87 -1.40 19.19 10.61
N MET A 88 -2.23 18.29 10.07
CA MET A 88 -3.48 17.87 10.72
C MET A 88 -3.19 17.32 12.12
N ASP A 89 -4.04 17.63 13.09
CA ASP A 89 -3.96 17.06 14.43
C ASP A 89 -4.18 15.55 14.38
N LYS A 90 -3.13 14.80 14.71
CA LYS A 90 -3.11 13.34 14.63
C LYS A 90 -3.55 12.73 15.96
N PRO A 91 -4.50 11.80 15.96
CA PRO A 91 -4.88 11.08 17.17
C PRO A 91 -3.70 10.40 17.84
N ARG A 92 -3.62 10.49 19.17
CA ARG A 92 -2.65 9.77 20.00
C ARG A 92 -3.39 8.86 20.98
N GLY A 93 -2.74 7.80 21.43
CA GLY A 93 -3.37 6.67 22.15
C GLY A 93 -4.21 7.02 23.38
N ASN A 94 -4.03 8.19 23.99
CA ASN A 94 -4.81 8.64 25.15
C ASN A 94 -5.83 9.74 24.81
N ASP A 95 -5.86 10.22 23.58
CA ASP A 95 -6.72 11.33 23.18
C ASP A 95 -8.11 10.79 22.85
N MET A 96 -9.12 11.25 23.60
CA MET A 96 -10.54 10.98 23.30
C MET A 96 -11.02 11.66 22.01
N ASN A 97 -10.12 12.34 21.29
CA ASN A 97 -10.42 13.17 20.13
C ASN A 97 -10.73 12.34 18.87
N ALA A 98 -10.35 11.06 18.84
CA ALA A 98 -10.72 10.17 17.74
C ALA A 98 -11.02 8.76 18.24
N ARG A 99 -12.03 8.15 17.62
CA ARG A 99 -12.44 6.78 17.94
C ARG A 99 -11.46 5.79 17.29
N VAL A 100 -10.93 4.87 18.09
CA VAL A 100 -10.24 3.69 17.57
C VAL A 100 -11.29 2.79 16.91
N GLU A 101 -11.19 2.60 15.60
CA GLU A 101 -12.13 1.79 14.81
C GLU A 101 -11.61 0.37 14.60
N TYR A 102 -10.29 0.20 14.44
CA TYR A 102 -9.65 -1.11 14.33
C TYR A 102 -8.45 -1.22 15.26
N LEU A 103 -8.19 -2.43 15.73
CA LEU A 103 -6.99 -2.84 16.45
C LEU A 103 -6.27 -3.87 15.60
N VAL A 104 -4.98 -3.65 15.39
CA VAL A 104 -4.13 -4.59 14.67
C VAL A 104 -3.10 -5.16 15.63
N ASP A 105 -3.03 -6.48 15.70
CA ASP A 105 -2.04 -7.20 16.49
C ASP A 105 -1.10 -7.95 15.56
N ALA A 106 0.20 -7.74 15.73
CA ALA A 106 1.25 -8.46 15.03
C ALA A 106 1.96 -9.41 16.02
N GLY A 107 1.97 -10.70 15.68
CA GLY A 107 2.59 -11.73 16.50
C GLY A 107 3.43 -12.68 15.66
N LYS A 108 4.48 -13.25 16.25
CA LYS A 108 5.19 -14.39 15.64
C LYS A 108 4.37 -15.65 15.88
N LYS A 109 4.02 -16.36 14.81
CA LYS A 109 3.24 -17.61 14.90
C LYS A 109 4.16 -18.83 14.87
N GLU A 110 5.12 -18.82 13.96
CA GLU A 110 6.14 -19.87 13.77
C GLU A 110 7.50 -19.22 13.53
N GLU A 111 8.56 -20.04 13.42
CA GLU A 111 9.85 -19.56 12.94
C GLU A 111 9.65 -18.94 11.55
N ASP A 112 10.08 -17.69 11.39
CA ASP A 112 9.93 -16.91 10.15
C ASP A 112 8.51 -16.56 9.69
N VAL A 113 7.45 -16.76 10.50
CA VAL A 113 6.08 -16.35 10.13
C VAL A 113 5.52 -15.31 11.11
N VAL A 114 5.17 -14.13 10.57
CA VAL A 114 4.46 -13.06 11.29
C VAL A 114 2.99 -13.09 10.90
N GLU A 115 2.12 -13.21 11.90
CA GLU A 115 0.67 -13.10 11.73
C GLU A 115 0.23 -11.68 12.10
N LEU A 116 -0.45 -11.00 11.17
CA LEU A 116 -1.16 -9.75 11.42
C LEU A 116 -2.64 -10.07 11.58
N GLN A 117 -3.23 -9.68 12.70
CA GLN A 117 -4.65 -9.81 12.97
C GLN A 117 -5.29 -8.44 13.06
N VAL A 118 -6.17 -8.12 12.12
CA VAL A 118 -6.97 -6.89 12.07
C VAL A 118 -8.34 -7.19 12.67
N ARG A 119 -8.69 -6.49 13.75
CA ARG A 119 -9.96 -6.64 14.45
C ARG A 119 -10.69 -5.32 14.51
N ARG A 120 -11.96 -5.31 14.15
CA ARG A 120 -12.79 -4.12 14.38
C ARG A 120 -13.09 -3.97 15.86
N ARG A 121 -12.96 -2.76 16.40
CA ARG A 121 -13.34 -2.46 17.78
C ARG A 121 -14.86 -2.29 17.86
N SER A 122 -15.57 -3.33 18.27
CA SER A 122 -17.00 -3.26 18.62
C SER A 122 -17.17 -3.20 20.15
N LEU A 123 -18.08 -2.36 20.64
CA LEU A 123 -18.36 -2.28 22.08
C LEU A 123 -19.35 -3.36 22.55
N ASN A 124 -20.11 -3.99 21.64
CA ASN A 124 -21.34 -4.71 22.00
C ASN A 124 -21.64 -6.03 21.26
N GLN A 125 -20.75 -6.64 20.45
CA GLN A 125 -21.10 -7.90 19.74
C GLN A 125 -19.96 -8.91 19.66
N SER A 126 -20.32 -10.19 19.86
CA SER A 126 -19.46 -11.38 19.82
C SER A 126 -19.00 -11.79 18.41
N ASN A 127 -19.38 -11.03 17.38
CA ASN A 127 -18.96 -11.25 15.99
C ASN A 127 -17.89 -10.21 15.64
N ASP A 128 -16.72 -10.36 16.24
CA ASP A 128 -15.55 -9.56 15.85
C ASP A 128 -15.24 -9.86 14.39
N ILE A 129 -15.40 -8.87 13.52
CA ILE A 129 -14.88 -8.95 12.15
C ILE A 129 -13.36 -9.02 12.26
N LYS A 130 -12.79 -10.11 11.72
CA LYS A 130 -11.36 -10.40 11.76
C LYS A 130 -10.84 -10.67 10.36
N ALA A 131 -9.76 -9.98 10.01
CA ALA A 131 -8.94 -10.34 8.86
C ALA A 131 -7.53 -10.66 9.37
N ASN A 132 -7.01 -11.81 8.98
CA ASN A 132 -5.65 -12.24 9.29
C ASN A 132 -4.79 -12.17 8.03
N ALA A 133 -3.51 -11.83 8.19
CA ALA A 133 -2.50 -11.96 7.15
C ALA A 133 -1.32 -12.74 7.71
N LEU A 134 -0.78 -13.65 6.91
CA LEU A 134 0.43 -14.40 7.22
C LEU A 134 1.56 -13.90 6.32
N ILE A 135 2.57 -13.31 6.95
CA ILE A 135 3.77 -12.81 6.31
C ILE A 135 4.88 -13.82 6.58
N THR A 136 5.33 -14.48 5.53
CA THR A 136 6.49 -15.37 5.58
C THR A 136 7.77 -14.55 5.39
N SER A 137 8.80 -14.86 6.17
CA SER A 137 10.09 -14.17 6.09
C SER A 137 10.87 -14.64 4.86
N SER A 138 11.70 -13.72 4.36
CA SER A 138 12.64 -13.80 3.23
C SER A 138 12.82 -15.16 2.54
N GLY A 139 12.21 -15.32 1.37
CA GLY A 139 12.48 -16.45 0.45
C GLY A 139 11.31 -16.74 -0.49
N SER A 140 10.08 -16.55 0.00
CA SER A 140 8.89 -16.56 -0.83
C SER A 140 8.46 -15.13 -1.17
N PRO A 141 8.15 -14.82 -2.44
CA PRO A 141 7.54 -13.54 -2.82
C PRO A 141 6.05 -13.47 -2.45
N GLU A 142 5.47 -14.58 -1.99
CA GLU A 142 4.06 -14.70 -1.70
C GLU A 142 3.76 -14.45 -0.22
N PHE A 143 2.57 -13.97 0.07
CA PHE A 143 2.02 -13.92 1.43
C PHE A 143 0.53 -14.18 1.39
N PHE A 144 0.00 -14.77 2.45
CA PHE A 144 -1.37 -15.27 2.48
C PHE A 144 -2.25 -14.35 3.27
N LEU A 145 -3.45 -14.11 2.77
CA LEU A 145 -4.47 -13.43 3.56
C LEU A 145 -5.62 -14.37 3.80
N LEU A 146 -6.19 -14.22 4.97
CA LEU A 146 -7.20 -15.11 5.49
C LEU A 146 -8.26 -14.20 6.08
N ALA A 147 -9.39 -14.05 5.39
CA ALA A 147 -10.56 -13.41 5.99
C ALA A 147 -11.30 -14.44 6.83
N ASP A 148 -11.50 -14.17 8.12
CA ASP A 148 -12.20 -15.09 8.99
C ASP A 148 -13.70 -14.74 9.01
N GLN A 149 -14.47 -15.52 8.25
CA GLN A 149 -15.76 -16.08 8.63
C GLN A 149 -16.25 -17.01 7.49
N ARG A 150 -16.23 -18.33 7.74
CA ARG A 150 -16.88 -19.40 6.95
C ARG A 150 -16.41 -19.62 5.50
N GLU A 151 -15.14 -19.95 5.29
CA GLU A 151 -14.58 -20.39 3.99
C GLU A 151 -14.34 -19.29 2.93
N CYS A 152 -13.75 -18.16 3.35
CA CYS A 152 -13.22 -17.16 2.42
C CYS A 152 -11.69 -17.28 2.33
N ALA A 153 -11.20 -18.32 1.64
CA ALA A 153 -9.76 -18.50 1.43
C ALA A 153 -9.23 -17.38 0.51
N SER A 154 -8.37 -16.50 1.03
CA SER A 154 -7.61 -15.58 0.19
C SER A 154 -6.23 -16.18 -0.14
N GLY A 155 -5.78 -15.86 -1.35
CA GLY A 155 -4.62 -16.47 -1.99
C GLY A 155 -3.33 -15.68 -1.78
N PRO A 156 -2.24 -16.10 -2.43
CA PRO A 156 -0.98 -15.40 -2.35
C PRO A 156 -1.11 -13.99 -2.95
N MET A 157 -0.60 -12.97 -2.25
CA MET A 157 -0.31 -11.68 -2.88
C MET A 157 1.03 -11.77 -3.59
N THR A 158 1.04 -11.44 -4.87
CA THR A 158 2.23 -11.47 -5.74
C THR A 158 2.72 -10.06 -6.03
N ILE A 159 4.03 -9.92 -6.26
CA ILE A 159 4.68 -8.64 -6.50
C ILE A 159 5.12 -8.53 -7.97
N SER A 160 4.98 -7.36 -8.57
CA SER A 160 5.51 -7.05 -9.90
C SER A 160 6.09 -5.63 -9.96
N PHE A 161 6.89 -5.34 -10.98
CA PHE A 161 7.51 -4.01 -11.18
C PHE A 161 7.20 -3.49 -12.59
N PRO A 162 5.94 -3.12 -12.88
CA PRO A 162 5.52 -2.76 -14.23
C PRO A 162 6.00 -1.38 -14.69
N ILE A 163 6.47 -0.54 -13.76
CA ILE A 163 6.96 0.81 -14.06
C ILE A 163 8.46 0.87 -13.84
N GLU A 164 9.16 1.59 -14.72
CA GLU A 164 10.59 1.85 -14.57
C GLU A 164 10.90 2.58 -13.25
N PRO A 165 11.99 2.18 -12.54
CA PRO A 165 12.41 2.87 -11.33
C PRO A 165 12.63 4.37 -11.55
N SER A 166 12.14 5.20 -10.63
CA SER A 166 12.42 6.64 -10.68
C SER A 166 13.85 6.93 -10.24
N VAL A 167 14.46 7.95 -10.85
CA VAL A 167 15.77 8.47 -10.41
C VAL A 167 15.55 9.66 -9.48
N ARG A 168 16.18 9.61 -8.30
CA ARG A 168 16.18 10.67 -7.28
C ARG A 168 17.61 10.90 -6.80
N GLY A 169 18.26 11.91 -7.35
CA GLY A 169 19.69 12.12 -7.15
C GLY A 169 20.48 10.91 -7.66
N GLU A 170 21.25 10.27 -6.77
CA GLU A 170 22.01 9.06 -7.08
C GLU A 170 21.25 7.75 -6.82
N TYR A 171 19.97 7.81 -6.45
CA TYR A 171 19.17 6.63 -6.11
C TYR A 171 18.20 6.27 -7.23
N ARG A 172 18.08 4.96 -7.49
CA ARG A 172 17.01 4.34 -8.27
C ARG A 172 15.97 3.78 -7.32
N VAL A 173 14.76 4.30 -7.40
CA VAL A 173 13.62 3.96 -6.54
C VAL A 173 12.68 3.03 -7.31
N PRO A 174 12.57 1.74 -6.94
CA PRO A 174 11.68 0.81 -7.59
C PRO A 174 10.20 1.07 -7.21
N HIS A 175 9.28 0.65 -8.08
CA HIS A 175 7.83 0.87 -7.94
C HIS A 175 7.06 -0.45 -7.95
N PRO A 176 7.05 -1.21 -6.84
CA PRO A 176 6.37 -2.49 -6.79
C PRO A 176 4.86 -2.31 -6.78
N TYR A 177 4.18 -3.15 -7.55
CA TYR A 177 2.73 -3.36 -7.52
C TYR A 177 2.46 -4.69 -6.81
N PHE A 178 1.33 -4.76 -6.12
CA PHE A 178 1.00 -5.96 -5.37
C PHE A 178 -0.41 -6.46 -5.70
N THR A 179 -0.51 -7.70 -6.16
CA THR A 179 -1.72 -8.26 -6.78
C THR A 179 -2.21 -9.46 -6.01
N TRP A 180 -3.52 -9.54 -5.79
CA TRP A 180 -4.15 -10.63 -5.07
C TRP A 180 -5.64 -10.76 -5.43
N ARG A 181 -6.31 -11.75 -4.83
CA ARG A 181 -7.77 -11.86 -4.92
C ARG A 181 -8.43 -11.51 -3.59
N LEU A 182 -9.40 -10.60 -3.65
CA LEU A 182 -10.30 -10.35 -2.53
C LEU A 182 -11.13 -11.61 -2.25
N PRO A 183 -11.39 -11.97 -0.99
CA PRO A 183 -12.32 -13.05 -0.69
C PRO A 183 -13.73 -12.74 -1.21
N SER A 184 -14.44 -13.75 -1.70
CA SER A 184 -15.82 -13.67 -2.18
C SER A 184 -16.71 -14.60 -1.36
N GLN A 185 -17.88 -14.12 -0.94
CA GLN A 185 -18.84 -14.87 -0.12
C GLN A 185 -19.61 -15.97 -0.90
N LYS A 186 -19.27 -16.28 -2.16
CA LYS A 186 -19.94 -17.29 -3.01
C LYS A 186 -18.95 -17.98 -3.96
N GLU A 187 -19.37 -19.08 -4.60
CA GLU A 187 -18.65 -19.92 -5.60
C GLU A 187 -18.00 -19.16 -6.79
N ASN A 188 -18.16 -17.84 -6.88
CA ASN A 188 -17.45 -17.03 -7.86
C ASN A 188 -16.02 -16.75 -7.39
N PRO A 189 -15.03 -16.79 -8.31
CA PRO A 189 -13.68 -16.35 -7.98
C PRO A 189 -13.74 -14.91 -7.47
N GLY A 190 -13.03 -14.66 -6.38
CA GLY A 190 -12.91 -13.33 -5.81
C GLY A 190 -12.27 -12.33 -6.76
N LYS A 191 -12.67 -11.05 -6.66
CA LYS A 191 -12.19 -9.95 -7.51
C LYS A 191 -10.66 -9.90 -7.50
N LEU A 192 -10.02 -9.93 -8.66
CA LEU A 192 -8.59 -9.65 -8.79
C LEU A 192 -8.34 -8.16 -8.57
N VAL A 193 -7.56 -7.81 -7.56
CA VAL A 193 -7.28 -6.40 -7.24
C VAL A 193 -5.78 -6.19 -7.03
N GLN A 194 -5.34 -4.93 -7.13
CA GLN A 194 -3.93 -4.59 -7.11
C GLN A 194 -3.66 -3.25 -6.42
N TRP A 195 -2.69 -3.22 -5.51
CA TRP A 195 -2.10 -1.99 -5.00
C TRP A 195 -1.10 -1.45 -6.03
N GLN A 196 -1.39 -0.26 -6.55
CA GLN A 196 -0.62 0.42 -7.57
C GLN A 196 -0.02 1.73 -7.03
N VAL A 197 1.27 1.94 -7.27
CA VAL A 197 1.91 3.25 -7.09
C VAL A 197 1.92 3.98 -8.43
N HIS A 198 1.65 5.28 -8.42
CA HIS A 198 1.67 6.08 -9.64
C HIS A 198 2.81 7.09 -9.53
N PRO A 199 4.04 6.81 -9.98
CA PRO A 199 5.17 7.71 -9.79
C PRO A 199 4.99 9.01 -10.56
N GLY A 200 4.95 10.10 -9.80
CA GLY A 200 4.84 11.49 -10.22
C GLY A 200 5.42 12.35 -9.09
N PRO A 201 5.49 13.69 -9.25
CA PRO A 201 6.21 14.55 -8.31
C PRO A 201 5.81 14.39 -6.83
N ASN A 202 4.55 14.03 -6.55
CA ASN A 202 4.01 13.89 -5.18
C ASN A 202 3.28 12.56 -4.92
N SER A 203 3.30 11.63 -5.87
CA SER A 203 2.52 10.38 -5.82
C SER A 203 3.37 9.15 -5.51
N LEU A 204 4.67 9.33 -5.25
CA LEU A 204 5.55 8.31 -4.68
C LEU A 204 5.16 7.85 -3.28
N PHE A 205 4.29 8.61 -2.62
CA PHE A 205 3.81 8.37 -1.25
C PHE A 205 2.39 7.81 -1.23
N ARG A 206 1.83 7.49 -2.41
CA ARG A 206 0.45 7.08 -2.58
C ARG A 206 0.36 5.72 -3.25
N TYR A 207 -0.42 4.84 -2.63
CA TYR A 207 -0.84 3.58 -3.23
C TYR A 207 -2.35 3.59 -3.42
N THR A 208 -2.80 3.18 -4.60
CA THR A 208 -4.22 3.06 -4.95
C THR A 208 -4.54 1.57 -5.10
N LEU A 209 -5.54 1.08 -4.38
CA LEU A 209 -6.07 -0.26 -4.58
C LEU A 209 -7.12 -0.19 -5.69
N VAL A 210 -6.89 -0.91 -6.77
CA VAL A 210 -7.80 -0.97 -7.91
C VAL A 210 -8.31 -2.38 -8.14
N ASN A 211 -9.56 -2.49 -8.56
CA ASN A 211 -10.06 -3.71 -9.17
C ASN A 211 -9.50 -3.82 -10.61
N LEU A 212 -8.99 -4.99 -10.97
CA LEU A 212 -8.42 -5.24 -12.30
C LEU A 212 -9.46 -5.77 -13.29
N GLU A 213 -10.57 -6.31 -12.79
CA GLU A 213 -11.67 -6.83 -13.61
C GLU A 213 -12.66 -5.73 -13.97
N GLU A 214 -12.88 -4.79 -13.06
CA GLU A 214 -13.69 -3.58 -13.26
C GLU A 214 -12.82 -2.37 -12.88
N PRO A 215 -12.77 -1.29 -13.68
CA PRO A 215 -11.89 -0.13 -13.43
C PRO A 215 -12.40 0.74 -12.28
N GLU A 216 -12.45 0.15 -11.08
CA GLU A 216 -12.94 0.73 -9.83
C GLU A 216 -11.79 0.90 -8.84
N ILE A 217 -11.78 2.04 -8.13
CA ILE A 217 -10.84 2.28 -7.03
C ILE A 217 -11.53 1.83 -5.75
N LEU A 218 -10.84 0.99 -4.97
CA LEU A 218 -11.38 0.41 -3.75
C LEU A 218 -10.80 1.05 -2.48
N ALA A 219 -9.58 1.57 -2.56
CA ALA A 219 -8.91 2.23 -1.45
C ALA A 219 -7.78 3.12 -1.93
N ILE A 220 -7.44 4.16 -1.16
CA ILE A 220 -6.27 4.99 -1.42
C ILE A 220 -5.50 5.17 -0.12
N TYR A 221 -4.26 4.67 -0.08
CA TYR A 221 -3.32 4.96 0.99
C TYR A 221 -2.46 6.16 0.63
N ILE A 222 -2.34 7.10 1.55
CA ILE A 222 -1.50 8.29 1.45
C ILE A 222 -0.56 8.30 2.65
N HIS A 223 0.73 8.15 2.41
CA HIS A 223 1.73 8.27 3.45
C HIS A 223 1.86 9.74 3.88
N VAL A 224 1.91 9.93 5.20
CA VAL A 224 1.98 11.24 5.85
C VAL A 224 3.43 11.57 6.17
N GLY A 225 3.84 12.78 5.82
CA GLY A 225 5.18 13.30 6.06
C GLY A 225 5.87 13.75 4.79
N ILE A 226 7.01 14.42 4.96
CA ILE A 226 7.88 14.87 3.88
C ILE A 226 8.95 13.80 3.69
N VAL A 227 8.62 12.77 2.92
CA VAL A 227 9.59 11.72 2.53
C VAL A 227 9.97 11.90 1.06
N VAL A 228 11.06 11.28 0.61
CA VAL A 228 11.56 11.40 -0.78
C VAL A 228 11.13 10.19 -1.63
N TRP A 229 10.95 9.04 -0.99
CA TRP A 229 10.46 7.79 -1.58
C TRP A 229 9.82 6.91 -0.50
N LEU A 230 9.11 5.87 -0.93
CA LEU A 230 8.80 4.68 -0.13
C LEU A 230 9.59 3.48 -0.70
N PRO A 231 10.00 2.50 0.13
CA PRO A 231 9.86 2.40 1.58
C PRO A 231 10.68 3.43 2.39
N THR A 232 10.22 3.70 3.60
CA THR A 232 10.96 4.36 4.70
C THR A 232 11.04 3.43 5.91
N ASP A 233 11.88 3.73 6.90
CA ASP A 233 12.06 2.87 8.09
C ASP A 233 10.77 2.65 8.89
N PHE A 234 9.82 3.59 8.79
CA PHE A 234 8.48 3.50 9.36
C PHE A 234 7.42 3.82 8.31
N SER A 235 6.16 3.58 8.63
CA SER A 235 5.01 4.06 7.86
C SER A 235 4.03 4.76 8.77
N GLU A 236 3.51 5.88 8.30
CA GLU A 236 2.47 6.68 8.94
C GLU A 236 1.59 7.19 7.80
N GLY A 237 0.27 7.16 7.92
CA GLY A 237 -0.56 7.47 6.76
C GLY A 237 -2.04 7.60 7.02
N VAL A 238 -2.76 7.92 5.95
CA VAL A 238 -4.21 7.91 5.91
C VAL A 238 -4.67 6.93 4.84
N LEU A 239 -5.60 6.06 5.21
CA LEU A 239 -6.30 5.15 4.31
C LEU A 239 -7.70 5.69 4.04
N LEU A 240 -7.98 6.02 2.78
CA LEU A 240 -9.29 6.45 2.31
C LEU A 240 -10.05 5.27 1.72
N LEU A 241 -11.32 5.18 2.08
CA LEU A 241 -12.22 4.09 1.70
C LEU A 241 -13.58 4.65 1.27
N PRO A 242 -14.31 3.97 0.38
CA PRO A 242 -15.67 4.35 0.03
C PRO A 242 -16.62 4.15 1.22
N GLU A 243 -17.65 5.00 1.32
CA GLU A 243 -18.67 4.91 2.38
C GLU A 243 -19.52 3.64 2.28
N SER A 244 -19.73 3.15 1.05
CA SER A 244 -20.49 1.94 0.74
C SER A 244 -19.73 0.65 1.04
N GLY A 245 -18.48 0.74 1.50
CA GLY A 245 -17.63 -0.40 1.80
C GLY A 245 -18.17 -1.30 2.91
N GLY A 246 -18.12 -2.62 2.70
CA GLY A 246 -18.40 -3.60 3.74
C GLY A 246 -17.28 -3.66 4.77
N GLN A 247 -17.61 -3.79 6.05
CA GLN A 247 -16.63 -3.82 7.15
C GLN A 247 -15.62 -4.96 7.05
N GLU A 248 -16.05 -6.10 6.51
CA GLU A 248 -15.18 -7.26 6.24
C GLU A 248 -14.16 -6.94 5.15
N GLN A 249 -14.62 -6.36 4.04
CA GLN A 249 -13.76 -5.94 2.93
C GLN A 249 -12.71 -4.95 3.42
N GLU A 250 -13.09 -4.01 4.29
CA GLU A 250 -12.17 -3.01 4.82
C GLU A 250 -11.12 -3.63 5.75
N ALA A 251 -11.49 -4.61 6.58
CA ALA A 251 -10.51 -5.34 7.37
C ALA A 251 -9.47 -6.04 6.48
N VAL A 252 -9.91 -6.62 5.35
CA VAL A 252 -9.01 -7.21 4.35
C VAL A 252 -8.17 -6.15 3.66
N VAL A 253 -8.73 -4.99 3.30
CA VAL A 253 -7.97 -3.86 2.73
C VAL A 253 -6.91 -3.35 3.70
N ILE A 254 -7.23 -3.24 4.99
CA ILE A 254 -6.27 -2.88 6.04
C ILE A 254 -5.17 -3.94 6.12
N ALA A 255 -5.54 -5.23 6.13
CA ALA A 255 -4.59 -6.33 6.20
C ALA A 255 -3.64 -6.36 4.98
N SER A 256 -4.14 -6.17 3.74
CA SER A 256 -3.24 -6.04 2.56
C SER A 256 -2.28 -4.90 2.74
N LEU A 257 -2.80 -3.73 3.11
CA LEU A 257 -2.01 -2.51 3.14
C LEU A 257 -0.86 -2.67 4.13
N LEU A 258 -1.14 -3.19 5.33
CA LEU A 258 -0.11 -3.39 6.35
C LEU A 258 0.91 -4.45 5.92
N THR A 259 0.49 -5.53 5.27
CA THR A 259 1.43 -6.50 4.73
C THR A 259 2.28 -5.93 3.59
N MET A 260 1.68 -5.15 2.69
CA MET A 260 2.39 -4.43 1.63
C MET A 260 3.44 -3.49 2.21
N LEU A 261 3.07 -2.67 3.20
CA LEU A 261 3.98 -1.74 3.88
C LEU A 261 5.12 -2.47 4.60
N HIS A 262 4.82 -3.61 5.24
CA HIS A 262 5.84 -4.47 5.83
C HIS A 262 6.83 -4.99 4.78
N ARG A 263 6.32 -5.53 3.66
CA ARG A 263 7.14 -6.05 2.56
C ARG A 263 8.02 -4.98 1.91
N LEU A 264 7.45 -3.80 1.67
CA LEU A 264 8.19 -2.65 1.18
C LEU A 264 9.44 -2.39 2.05
N ARG A 265 9.33 -2.52 3.37
CA ARG A 265 10.46 -2.31 4.28
C ARG A 265 11.47 -3.46 4.26
N GLU A 266 11.01 -4.71 4.33
CA GLU A 266 11.91 -5.85 4.54
C GLU A 266 12.60 -6.35 3.25
N GLU A 267 11.94 -6.21 2.09
CA GLU A 267 12.44 -6.79 0.85
C GLU A 267 13.50 -5.90 0.18
N LYS A 268 14.73 -6.42 0.05
CA LYS A 268 15.87 -5.67 -0.54
C LYS A 268 15.60 -5.17 -1.96
N SER A 269 14.87 -5.94 -2.77
CA SER A 269 14.54 -5.58 -4.16
C SER A 269 13.61 -4.36 -4.26
N MET A 270 12.89 -4.03 -3.18
CA MET A 270 11.99 -2.87 -3.11
C MET A 270 12.68 -1.63 -2.52
N ARG A 271 13.90 -1.76 -2.00
CA ARG A 271 14.62 -0.63 -1.42
C ARG A 271 15.29 0.21 -2.52
N PRO A 272 15.39 1.53 -2.33
CA PRO A 272 16.20 2.38 -3.21
C PRO A 272 17.63 1.85 -3.28
N SER A 273 18.16 1.78 -4.50
CA SER A 273 19.53 1.34 -4.76
C SER A 273 20.34 2.50 -5.33
N ARG A 274 21.59 2.64 -4.91
CA ARG A 274 22.48 3.67 -5.45
C ARG A 274 22.94 3.30 -6.85
N ASP A 275 22.80 4.22 -7.80
CA ASP A 275 23.28 4.02 -9.15
C ASP A 275 24.82 4.00 -9.17
N SER A 276 25.38 2.80 -9.28
CA SER A 276 26.83 2.57 -9.26
C SER A 276 27.57 3.24 -10.43
N SER A 277 26.87 3.64 -11.50
CA SER A 277 27.47 4.29 -12.69
C SER A 277 28.06 5.66 -12.36
N SER A 278 27.37 6.46 -11.52
CA SER A 278 27.82 7.78 -11.05
C SER A 278 29.11 7.67 -10.22
N SER A 279 29.22 6.63 -9.39
CA SER A 279 30.36 6.41 -8.49
C SER A 279 31.66 6.03 -9.23
N LYS A 280 31.55 5.40 -10.42
CA LYS A 280 32.70 5.04 -11.25
C LYS A 280 33.25 6.25 -12.01
N LEU A 281 32.38 7.15 -12.46
CA LEU A 281 32.77 8.42 -13.08
C LEU A 281 33.44 9.33 -12.04
N ALA A 282 32.83 9.51 -10.87
CA ALA A 282 33.42 10.31 -9.79
C ALA A 282 34.78 9.75 -9.33
N ARG A 283 34.92 8.43 -9.17
CA ARG A 283 36.22 7.81 -8.86
C ARG A 283 37.27 8.04 -9.95
N ARG A 284 36.89 7.99 -11.23
CA ARG A 284 37.79 8.29 -12.37
C ARG A 284 38.24 9.75 -12.42
N PHE A 285 37.39 10.69 -12.03
CA PHE A 285 37.77 12.11 -11.94
C PHE A 285 38.68 12.39 -10.75
N VAL A 286 38.37 11.81 -9.57
CA VAL A 286 39.22 11.94 -8.37
C VAL A 286 40.60 11.30 -8.58
N SER A 287 40.68 10.16 -9.27
CA SER A 287 41.98 9.55 -9.60
C SER A 287 42.79 10.38 -10.59
N LYS A 288 42.15 11.14 -11.48
CA LYS A 288 42.84 12.05 -12.41
C LYS A 288 43.32 13.35 -11.75
N LEU A 289 42.67 13.80 -10.69
CA LEU A 289 43.07 14.99 -9.92
C LEU A 289 44.20 14.71 -8.92
N ARG A 290 44.37 13.47 -8.45
CA ARG A 290 45.49 13.07 -7.57
C ARG A 290 46.81 12.77 -8.30
N LEU A 291 46.81 12.80 -9.64
CA LEU A 291 47.98 12.53 -10.48
C LEU A 291 48.54 13.82 -11.13
N ARG A 292 48.25 14.99 -10.56
CA ARG A 292 48.88 16.26 -10.90
C ARG A 292 49.55 16.88 -9.69
#